data_AF-A0A2A3LNC3-F1
#
_entry.id   AF-A0A2A3LNC3-F1
#
_cell.length_a   1.000
_cell.length_b   1.000
_cell.length_c   1.000
_cell.angle_alpha   90.00
_cell.angle_beta   90.00
_cell.angle_gamma   90.00
#
_symmetry.space_group_name_H-M   'P 1'
#
loop_
_entity.id
_entity.type
_entity.pdbx_description
1 polymer ?
#
loop_
_entity_poly.entity_id
_entity_poly.type
_entity_poly.pdbx_seq_one_letter_code
_entity_poly.pdbx_strand_id
1 'polypeptide(L)' 'MLDTIEDKGMEAARSQNFQKLIVNISEESDTDNQVIFGTAMIAEELDREEYVVGRFYTRDHPSLTFK' A
#
# COMPACT_ATOMS: atom_id res chain seq x y z
N MET A 1 -6.95 -20.60 4.31
CA MET A 1 -7.90 -20.08 3.30
C MET A 1 -7.57 -18.61 3.18
N LEU A 2 -7.06 -18.18 2.02
CA LEU A 2 -6.63 -16.79 1.81
C LEU A 2 -7.88 -15.91 1.77
N ASP A 3 -7.97 -14.97 2.71
CA ASP A 3 -9.04 -13.97 2.87
C ASP A 3 -9.13 -12.95 1.71
N THR A 4 -8.48 -13.24 0.58
CA THR A 4 -8.44 -12.39 -0.61
C THR A 4 -9.51 -12.77 -1.64
N ILE A 5 -10.27 -13.84 -1.39
CA ILE A 5 -11.42 -14.27 -2.21
C ILE A 5 -12.69 -14.15 -1.36
N GLU A 6 -12.86 -13.03 -0.67
CA GLU A 6 -14.15 -12.69 -0.08
C GLU A 6 -14.90 -11.82 -1.07
N ASP A 7 -16.06 -12.30 -1.50
CA ASP A 7 -17.03 -11.71 -2.45
C ASP A 7 -17.66 -10.38 -1.93
N LYS A 8 -16.94 -9.69 -1.03
CA LYS A 8 -17.24 -8.41 -0.38
C LYS A 8 -15.97 -7.57 -0.14
N GLY A 9 -14.89 -7.84 -0.88
CA GLY A 9 -13.62 -7.14 -0.74
C GLY A 9 -13.74 -5.62 -0.89
N MET A 10 -12.84 -4.87 -0.23
CA MET A 10 -12.74 -3.43 -0.45
C MET A 10 -12.39 -3.16 -1.92
N GLU A 11 -13.24 -2.39 -2.60
CA GLU A 11 -12.94 -1.84 -3.92
C GLU A 11 -11.65 -1.00 -3.88
N ALA A 12 -10.89 -1.00 -4.97
CA ALA A 12 -9.61 -0.29 -5.06
C ALA A 12 -9.74 1.18 -4.63
N ALA A 13 -10.78 1.88 -5.10
CA ALA A 13 -11.04 3.27 -4.73
C ALA A 13 -11.26 3.46 -3.22
N ARG A 14 -11.95 2.52 -2.56
CA ARG A 14 -12.15 2.57 -1.11
C ARG A 14 -10.87 2.32 -0.34
N SER A 15 -10.09 1.31 -0.76
CA SER A 15 -8.79 1.02 -0.16
C SER A 15 -7.83 2.20 -0.31
N GLN A 16 -7.76 2.80 -1.50
CA GLN A 16 -6.93 3.97 -1.78
C GLN A 16 -7.38 5.18 -0.95
N ASN A 17 -8.69 5.43 -0.83
CA ASN A 17 -9.18 6.49 0.04
C ASN A 17 -8.79 6.27 1.51
N PHE A 18 -8.85 5.02 1.98
CA PHE A 18 -8.43 4.68 3.34
C PHE A 18 -6.91 4.90 3.54
N GLN A 19 -6.07 4.50 2.59
CA GLN A 19 -4.63 4.76 2.63
C GLN A 19 -4.35 6.26 2.84
N LYS A 20 -5.03 7.13 2.08
CA LYS A 20 -4.88 8.60 2.15
C LYS A 20 -5.27 9.18 3.50
N LEU A 21 -6.41 8.75 4.04
CA LEU A 21 -6.85 9.19 5.37
C LEU A 21 -5.84 8.78 6.45
N ILE A 22 -5.31 7.58 6.38
CA ILE A 22 -4.33 7.09 7.35
C ILE A 22 -3.00 7.86 7.23
N VAL A 23 -2.51 8.14 6.02
CA VAL A 23 -1.30 8.96 5.82
C VAL A 23 -1.51 10.36 6.40
N ASN A 24 -2.62 11.03 6.09
CA ASN A 24 -2.89 12.36 6.63
C ASN A 24 -2.91 12.36 8.17
N ILE A 25 -3.59 11.38 8.80
CA ILE A 25 -3.62 11.26 10.25
C ILE A 25 -2.23 10.98 10.83
N SER A 26 -1.43 10.15 10.15
CA SER A 26 -0.06 9.81 10.53
C SER A 26 0.85 11.05 10.52
N GLU A 27 0.70 11.91 9.52
CA GLU A 27 1.47 13.16 9.34
C GLU A 27 1.04 14.26 10.31
N GLU A 28 -0.25 14.32 10.65
CA GLU A 28 -0.79 15.26 11.63
C GLU A 28 -0.52 14.83 13.09
N SER A 29 0.04 13.65 13.31
CA SER A 29 0.33 13.14 14.65
C SER A 29 1.49 13.88 15.30
N ASP A 30 1.32 14.30 16.56
CA ASP A 30 2.37 14.89 17.38
C ASP A 30 3.48 13.90 17.80
N THR A 31 3.39 12.63 17.39
CA THR A 31 4.30 11.57 17.78
C THR A 31 4.83 10.80 16.59
N ASP A 32 6.12 10.46 16.64
CA ASP A 32 6.73 9.57 15.67
C ASP A 32 6.02 8.22 15.66
N ASN A 33 5.52 7.82 14.50
CA ASN A 33 4.78 6.58 14.32
C ASN A 33 5.11 5.94 12.97
N GLN A 34 4.82 4.66 12.83
CA GLN A 34 5.02 3.90 11.60
C GLN A 34 3.78 3.09 11.29
N VAL A 35 3.28 3.23 10.06
CA VAL A 35 2.18 2.44 9.52
C VAL A 35 2.68 1.64 8.32
N ILE A 36 2.36 0.34 8.28
CA ILE A 36 2.74 -0.56 7.19
C ILE A 36 1.48 -1.02 6.47
N PHE A 37 1.38 -0.71 5.18
CA PHE A 37 0.32 -1.22 4.30
C PHE A 37 0.78 -2.49 3.57
N GLY A 38 0.02 -3.57 3.69
CA GLY A 38 0.12 -4.72 2.80
C GLY A 38 -0.85 -4.55 1.62
N THR A 39 -0.49 -3.78 0.61
CA THR A 39 -1.36 -3.53 -0.57
C THR A 39 -0.64 -3.81 -1.89
N ALA A 40 -1.38 -4.33 -2.86
CA ALA A 40 -0.95 -4.45 -4.25
C ALA A 40 -1.51 -3.32 -5.14
N MET A 41 -2.34 -2.44 -4.56
CA MET A 41 -3.04 -1.34 -5.24
C MET A 41 -2.86 -0.06 -4.41
N ILE A 42 -1.65 0.47 -4.40
CA ILE A 42 -1.35 1.75 -3.76
C ILE A 42 -2.10 2.89 -4.47
N ALA A 43 -2.45 3.94 -3.73
CA ALA A 43 -2.94 5.19 -4.34
C ALA A 43 -1.80 5.87 -5.10
N GLU A 44 -2.03 6.31 -6.34
CA GLU A 44 -0.97 6.86 -7.22
C GLU A 44 -0.23 8.06 -6.59
N GLU A 45 -0.94 8.90 -5.84
CA GLU A 45 -0.36 10.05 -5.12
C GLU A 45 0.56 9.66 -3.94
N LEU A 46 0.47 8.42 -3.47
CA LEU A 46 1.29 7.85 -2.40
C LEU A 46 2.42 6.96 -2.93
N ASP A 47 2.45 6.65 -4.23
CA ASP A 47 3.51 5.84 -4.86
C ASP A 47 4.76 6.68 -5.15
N ARG A 48 5.40 7.14 -4.07
CA ARG A 48 6.60 8.00 -4.10
C ARG A 48 7.62 7.56 -3.06
N GLU A 49 8.90 7.83 -3.32
CA GLU A 49 10.05 7.32 -2.53
C GLU A 49 9.97 7.57 -1.02
N GLU A 50 9.21 8.57 -0.58
CA GLU A 50 8.96 8.86 0.83
C GLU A 50 8.16 7.77 1.56
N TYR A 51 7.20 7.13 0.87
CA TYR A 51 6.29 6.14 1.47
C TYR A 51 6.53 4.71 0.97
N VAL A 52 7.20 4.53 -0.16
CA VAL A 52 7.46 3.20 -0.73
C VAL A 52 8.92 2.81 -0.61
N VAL A 53 9.15 1.52 -0.34
CA VAL A 53 10.49 0.95 -0.26
C VAL A 53 10.65 -0.14 -1.30
N GLY A 54 11.69 0.00 -2.12
CA GLY A 54 12.04 -0.97 -3.16
C GLY A 54 11.29 -0.76 -4.49
N ARG A 55 11.48 -1.69 -5.42
CA ARG A 55 10.87 -1.61 -6.75
C ARG A 55 9.41 -2.05 -6.73
N PHE A 56 8.58 -1.39 -7.55
CA PHE A 56 7.25 -1.87 -7.85
C PHE A 56 7.31 -3.22 -8.58
N TYR A 57 6.49 -4.17 -8.15
CA TYR A 57 6.43 -5.50 -8.77
C TYR A 57 5.68 -5.43 -10.09
N THR A 58 6.29 -5.96 -11.15
CA THR A 58 5.58 -6.32 -12.38
C THR A 58 5.89 -7.76 -12.75
N ARG A 59 5.09 -8.35 -13.66
CA ARG A 59 5.38 -9.70 -14.15
C ARG A 59 6.73 -9.79 -14.87
N ASP A 60 7.12 -8.71 -15.55
CA ASP A 60 8.41 -8.62 -16.25
C ASP A 60 9.58 -8.31 -15.28
N HIS A 61 9.27 -7.77 -14.10
CA HIS A 61 10.22 -7.42 -13.05
C HIS A 61 9.78 -8.02 -11.71
N PRO A 62 9.97 -9.34 -11.51
CA PRO A 62 9.53 -10.02 -10.30
C PRO A 62 10.32 -9.57 -9.09
N SER A 63 9.73 -9.58 -7.88
CA SER A 63 10.39 -9.09 -6.67
C SER A 63 11.64 -9.88 -6.31
N LEU A 64 11.62 -11.20 -6.54
CA LEU A 64 12.74 -12.10 -6.30
C LEU A 64 13.58 -12.27 -7.56
N THR A 65 14.89 -12.03 -7.43
CA THR A 65 15.87 -12.33 -8.47
C THR A 65 16.65 -13.55 -7.99
N PHE A 66 16.29 -14.74 -8.47
CA PHE A 66 17.09 -15.93 -8.22
C PHE A 66 18.33 -15.89 -9.12
N LYS A 67 19.51 -16.03 -8.51
CA LYS A 67 20.79 -16.24 -9.21
C LYS A 67 21.06 -17.72 -9.33
#